data_AF-A0A101SZI5-F1
#
_entry.id   AF-A0A101SZI5-F1
#
_cell.length_a   1.000
_cell.length_b   1.000
_cell.length_c   1.000
_cell.angle_alpha   90.00
_cell.angle_beta   90.00
_cell.angle_gamma   90.00
#
_symmetry.space_group_name_H-M   'P 1'
#
loop_
_entity.id
_entity.type
_entity.pdbx_description
1 polymer ?
#
loop_
_entity_poly.entity_id
_entity_poly.type
_entity_poly.pdbx_seq_one_letter_code
_entity_poly.pdbx_strand_id
1 'polypeptide(L)'
;MIQQRTRSAATAPAPVPSLALASASPGTPVALLLGASGASGGPDDAAAVSALLEAWACGVATHVVDRASLLAARGSETAALADASSGLDVTRPDLCVAWARGQVAQGRRFDIVLGLRPETQPAAAETAAALGLRGNRPDVVRTVLDAGTCRAALAAEGFLLDTEPPAAGGLAAVGVFAAGRPHIALVAALPADGGAVRTAGLTRSEWAAVTGRACSAVHRLGLEFGVFRVDLRLTGRGVVLGSVRTTLGHDGVSALLRTAVPWLEPYGAVYDDALDRTGPLPVLPVNRPAAPGPGSAAVPAPPLLRLAGDPDDAADEPHLWRGID
;
A
#
# COMPACT_ATOMS: atom_id res chain seq x y z
N MET A 1 2.30 -34.42 -46.42
CA MET A 1 3.15 -34.11 -45.26
C MET A 1 2.37 -33.14 -44.37
N ILE A 2 1.49 -33.66 -43.50
CA ILE A 2 0.58 -32.87 -42.66
C ILE A 2 1.10 -32.98 -41.22
N GLN A 3 1.64 -31.89 -40.68
CA GLN A 3 2.10 -31.84 -39.29
C GLN A 3 0.90 -31.70 -38.35
N GLN A 4 0.60 -32.77 -37.61
CA GLN A 4 -0.26 -32.73 -36.42
C GLN A 4 0.48 -31.99 -35.30
N ARG A 5 0.02 -30.77 -34.98
CA ARG A 5 0.40 -30.08 -33.74
C ARG A 5 -0.39 -30.68 -32.59
N THR A 6 0.28 -31.43 -31.74
CA THR A 6 -0.18 -31.87 -30.42
C THR A 6 -0.40 -30.63 -29.54
N ARG A 7 -1.66 -30.35 -29.20
CA ARG A 7 -2.02 -29.40 -28.13
C ARG A 7 -1.71 -30.07 -26.79
N SER A 8 -0.67 -29.62 -26.12
CA SER A 8 -0.44 -29.95 -24.71
C SER A 8 -1.53 -29.28 -23.87
N ALA A 9 -2.36 -30.08 -23.23
CA ALA A 9 -3.37 -29.60 -22.30
C ALA A 9 -2.65 -29.07 -21.04
N ALA A 10 -2.68 -27.76 -20.83
CA ALA A 10 -2.23 -27.16 -19.59
C ALA A 10 -3.17 -27.60 -18.46
N THR A 11 -2.67 -28.47 -17.59
CA THR A 11 -3.33 -28.90 -16.36
C THR A 11 -3.66 -27.66 -15.51
N ALA A 12 -4.94 -27.43 -15.23
CA ALA A 12 -5.36 -26.37 -14.33
C ALA A 12 -4.71 -26.58 -12.94
N PRO A 13 -4.12 -25.55 -12.32
CA PRO A 13 -3.54 -25.69 -10.99
C PRO A 13 -4.62 -26.09 -9.99
N ALA A 14 -4.28 -27.02 -9.11
CA ALA A 14 -5.18 -27.51 -8.08
C ALA A 14 -5.67 -26.34 -7.18
N PRO A 15 -6.94 -26.36 -6.73
CA PRO A 15 -7.45 -25.33 -5.82
C PRO A 15 -6.63 -25.37 -4.52
N VAL A 16 -6.03 -24.23 -4.17
CA VAL A 16 -5.36 -24.06 -2.88
C VAL A 16 -6.45 -24.12 -1.80
N PRO A 17 -6.31 -24.98 -0.77
CA PRO A 17 -7.29 -25.07 0.30
C PRO A 17 -7.48 -23.71 0.96
N SER A 18 -8.74 -23.27 1.08
CA SER A 18 -9.06 -22.04 1.80
C SER A 18 -8.76 -22.27 3.27
N LEU A 19 -7.71 -21.65 3.78
CA LEU A 19 -7.49 -21.58 5.22
C LEU A 19 -8.58 -20.66 5.79
N ALA A 20 -9.46 -21.22 6.60
CA ALA A 20 -10.44 -20.42 7.33
C ALA A 20 -9.70 -19.55 8.35
N LEU A 21 -10.20 -18.33 8.60
CA LEU A 21 -9.80 -17.55 9.76
C LEU A 21 -9.97 -18.47 10.97
N ALA A 22 -8.86 -18.87 11.60
CA ALA A 22 -8.91 -19.39 12.95
C ALA A 22 -9.62 -18.30 13.77
N SER A 23 -10.57 -18.70 14.62
CA SER A 23 -11.49 -17.80 15.31
C SER A 23 -10.75 -16.62 15.93
N ALA A 24 -10.71 -15.49 15.22
CA ALA A 24 -10.19 -14.26 15.77
C ALA A 24 -10.98 -13.99 17.06
N SER A 25 -10.30 -13.50 18.09
CA SER A 25 -10.96 -13.18 19.35
C SER A 25 -12.21 -12.36 19.07
N PRO A 26 -13.36 -12.69 19.68
CA PRO A 26 -14.59 -11.94 19.47
C PRO A 26 -14.32 -10.47 19.79
N GLY A 27 -14.41 -9.61 18.78
CA GLY A 27 -14.07 -8.18 18.90
C GLY A 27 -12.90 -7.71 18.03
N THR A 28 -11.98 -8.56 17.60
CA THR A 28 -10.84 -8.17 16.74
C THR A 28 -11.31 -7.69 15.35
N PRO A 29 -10.97 -6.46 14.92
CA PRO A 29 -11.30 -5.98 13.58
C PRO A 29 -10.64 -6.82 12.49
N VAL A 30 -11.28 -6.98 11.35
CA VAL A 30 -10.78 -7.79 10.22
C VAL A 30 -10.63 -6.94 8.96
N ALA A 31 -9.42 -6.89 8.41
CA ALA A 31 -9.12 -6.31 7.11
C ALA A 31 -9.15 -7.37 5.99
N LEU A 32 -9.95 -7.11 4.97
CA LEU A 32 -9.94 -7.83 3.71
C LEU A 32 -8.91 -7.18 2.77
N LEU A 33 -7.82 -7.89 2.49
CA LEU A 33 -6.72 -7.40 1.66
C LEU A 33 -6.78 -8.04 0.28
N LEU A 34 -7.04 -7.24 -0.76
CA LEU A 34 -7.12 -7.68 -2.15
C LEU A 34 -5.78 -7.49 -2.86
N GLY A 35 -5.13 -8.62 -3.17
CA GLY A 35 -3.81 -8.69 -3.76
C GLY A 35 -2.75 -9.13 -2.75
N ALA A 36 -2.19 -10.32 -2.93
CA ALA A 36 -1.08 -10.84 -2.14
C ALA A 36 0.28 -10.33 -2.66
N SER A 37 1.32 -10.41 -1.81
CA SER A 37 2.70 -10.29 -2.32
C SER A 37 2.97 -11.42 -3.31
N GLY A 38 3.43 -11.08 -4.50
CA GLY A 38 4.03 -12.01 -5.44
C GLY A 38 5.45 -12.41 -5.01
N ALA A 39 6.06 -13.29 -5.81
CA ALA A 39 7.44 -13.74 -5.63
C ALA A 39 8.48 -12.77 -6.22
N SER A 40 8.04 -11.74 -6.95
CA SER A 40 8.90 -10.92 -7.80
C SER A 40 9.57 -9.76 -7.05
N GLY A 41 9.21 -9.50 -5.80
CA GLY A 41 9.85 -8.49 -4.95
C GLY A 41 9.65 -7.05 -5.46
N GLY A 42 8.57 -6.80 -6.20
CA GLY A 42 8.26 -5.49 -6.75
C GLY A 42 7.66 -4.51 -5.72
N PRO A 43 7.33 -3.27 -6.14
CA PRO A 43 6.87 -2.23 -5.21
C PRO A 43 5.54 -2.54 -4.57
N ASP A 44 4.69 -3.21 -5.32
CA ASP A 44 3.38 -3.65 -4.89
C ASP A 44 3.48 -4.86 -3.94
N ASP A 45 4.55 -5.66 -4.04
CA ASP A 45 4.85 -6.76 -3.11
C ASP A 45 5.29 -6.20 -1.75
N ALA A 46 6.18 -5.21 -1.75
CA ALA A 46 6.59 -4.52 -0.53
C ALA A 46 5.41 -3.82 0.16
N ALA A 47 4.49 -3.24 -0.61
CA ALA A 47 3.25 -2.67 -0.10
C ALA A 47 2.37 -3.72 0.59
N ALA A 48 2.21 -4.91 -0.01
CA ALA A 48 1.42 -5.98 0.58
C ALA A 48 2.02 -6.51 1.90
N VAL A 49 3.34 -6.65 1.97
CA VAL A 49 4.03 -7.05 3.22
C VAL A 49 3.89 -5.97 4.29
N SER A 50 4.09 -4.70 3.95
CA SER A 50 3.88 -3.57 4.87
C SER A 50 2.44 -3.55 5.41
N ALA A 51 1.44 -3.73 4.55
CA ALA A 51 0.04 -3.76 4.97
C ALA A 51 -0.25 -4.87 5.99
N LEU A 52 0.36 -6.05 5.84
CA LEU A 52 0.22 -7.16 6.79
C LEU A 52 0.91 -6.88 8.13
N LEU A 53 2.16 -6.40 8.10
CA LEU A 53 2.91 -6.07 9.31
C LEU A 53 2.24 -4.96 10.13
N GLU A 54 1.77 -3.92 9.44
CA GLU A 54 1.08 -2.81 10.09
C GLU A 54 -0.31 -3.23 10.60
N ALA A 55 -1.01 -4.16 9.93
CA ALA A 55 -2.26 -4.71 10.44
C ALA A 55 -2.03 -5.45 11.77
N TRP A 56 -0.98 -6.29 11.83
CA TRP A 56 -0.58 -6.98 13.05
C TRP A 56 -0.26 -5.99 14.17
N ALA A 57 0.50 -4.92 13.89
CA ALA A 57 0.83 -3.87 14.86
C ALA A 57 -0.42 -3.13 15.38
N CYS A 58 -1.43 -2.92 14.52
CA CYS A 58 -2.71 -2.29 14.89
C CYS A 58 -3.72 -3.24 15.57
N GLY A 59 -3.37 -4.51 15.76
CA GLY A 59 -4.29 -5.53 16.30
C GLY A 59 -5.46 -5.82 15.37
N VAL A 60 -5.22 -5.78 14.06
CA VAL A 60 -6.21 -6.06 13.00
C VAL A 60 -5.89 -7.43 12.38
N ALA A 61 -6.86 -8.33 12.41
CA ALA A 61 -6.76 -9.62 11.73
C ALA A 61 -6.90 -9.42 10.21
N THR A 62 -6.28 -10.28 9.41
CA THR A 62 -6.20 -10.12 7.95
C THR A 62 -6.74 -11.34 7.21
N HIS A 63 -7.56 -11.09 6.19
CA HIS A 63 -7.95 -12.10 5.19
C HIS A 63 -7.40 -11.65 3.84
N VAL A 64 -6.39 -12.35 3.34
CA VAL A 64 -5.77 -12.05 2.04
C VAL A 64 -6.50 -12.80 0.93
N VAL A 65 -6.94 -12.08 -0.10
CA VAL A 65 -7.60 -12.66 -1.26
C VAL A 65 -6.78 -12.35 -2.50
N ASP A 66 -6.45 -13.38 -3.27
CA ASP A 66 -5.80 -13.26 -4.57
C ASP A 66 -5.97 -14.56 -5.38
N ARG A 67 -5.51 -14.59 -6.62
CA ARG A 67 -5.49 -15.80 -7.44
C ARG A 67 -4.69 -16.88 -6.71
N ALA A 68 -5.20 -18.11 -6.76
CA ALA A 68 -4.57 -19.25 -6.11
C ALA A 68 -3.09 -19.43 -6.46
N SER A 69 -2.70 -19.14 -7.72
CA SER A 69 -1.32 -19.18 -8.17
C SER A 69 -0.43 -18.12 -7.51
N LEU A 70 -0.96 -16.92 -7.24
CA LEU A 70 -0.22 -15.85 -6.55
C LEU A 70 -0.11 -16.14 -5.05
N LEU A 71 -1.18 -16.66 -4.44
CA LEU A 71 -1.15 -17.11 -3.04
C LEU A 71 -0.19 -18.28 -2.82
N ALA A 72 -0.03 -19.17 -3.79
CA ALA A 72 0.94 -20.27 -3.72
C ALA A 72 2.38 -19.79 -3.96
N ALA A 73 2.56 -18.71 -4.72
CA ALA A 73 3.88 -18.13 -5.02
C ALA A 73 4.41 -17.22 -3.90
N ARG A 74 3.58 -16.81 -2.93
CA ARG A 74 4.04 -16.00 -1.80
C ARG A 74 5.00 -16.80 -0.91
N GLY A 75 6.03 -16.13 -0.39
CA GLY A 75 6.97 -16.75 0.56
C GLY A 75 6.26 -17.24 1.83
N SER A 76 6.84 -18.23 2.50
CA SER A 76 6.31 -18.80 3.76
C SER A 76 6.15 -17.74 4.85
N GLU A 77 7.07 -16.79 4.92
CA GLU A 77 7.02 -15.65 5.86
C GLU A 77 5.77 -14.80 5.62
N THR A 78 5.49 -14.40 4.38
CA THR A 78 4.30 -13.62 4.05
C THR A 78 3.01 -14.43 4.23
N ALA A 79 3.06 -15.74 3.99
CA ALA A 79 1.93 -16.61 4.26
C ALA A 79 1.61 -16.69 5.76
N ALA A 80 2.63 -16.68 6.62
CA ALA A 80 2.48 -16.73 8.08
C ALA A 80 1.97 -15.42 8.69
N LEU A 81 2.14 -14.28 8.00
CA LEU A 81 1.60 -12.99 8.44
C LEU A 81 0.09 -12.83 8.25
N ALA A 82 -0.53 -13.66 7.39
CA ALA A 82 -1.95 -13.57 7.10
C ALA A 82 -2.77 -14.56 7.96
N ASP A 83 -3.82 -14.09 8.64
CA ASP A 83 -4.68 -14.98 9.47
C ASP A 83 -5.53 -15.93 8.62
N ALA A 84 -5.88 -15.51 7.40
CA ALA A 84 -6.51 -16.36 6.41
C ALA A 84 -6.18 -15.96 4.98
N SER A 85 -6.45 -16.90 4.07
CA SER A 85 -6.40 -16.61 2.65
C SER A 85 -7.40 -17.40 1.82
N SER A 86 -7.91 -16.78 0.75
CA SER A 86 -8.83 -17.42 -0.21
C SER A 86 -8.45 -17.13 -1.65
N GLY A 87 -8.51 -18.17 -2.50
CA GLY A 87 -8.26 -18.07 -3.93
C GLY A 87 -9.43 -17.42 -4.68
N LEU A 88 -9.23 -16.24 -5.26
CA LEU A 88 -10.21 -15.52 -6.07
C LEU A 88 -9.53 -14.62 -7.09
N ASP A 89 -10.11 -14.44 -8.28
CA ASP A 89 -9.62 -13.45 -9.23
C ASP A 89 -9.98 -12.02 -8.79
N VAL A 90 -9.03 -11.35 -8.16
CA VAL A 90 -9.19 -9.98 -7.65
C VAL A 90 -9.26 -8.90 -8.72
N THR A 91 -9.06 -9.26 -10.00
CA THR A 91 -9.26 -8.33 -11.13
C THR A 91 -10.71 -8.27 -11.59
N ARG A 92 -11.59 -9.05 -10.95
CA ARG A 92 -13.03 -9.17 -11.23
C ARG A 92 -13.85 -8.64 -10.05
N PRO A 93 -14.20 -7.34 -10.03
CA PRO A 93 -14.95 -6.72 -8.93
C PRO A 93 -16.26 -7.44 -8.59
N ASP A 94 -16.97 -7.92 -9.62
CA ASP A 94 -18.20 -8.70 -9.50
C ASP A 94 -18.02 -9.96 -8.65
N LEU A 95 -16.91 -10.68 -8.87
CA LEU A 95 -16.59 -11.90 -8.12
C LEU A 95 -16.19 -11.57 -6.68
N CYS A 96 -15.40 -10.53 -6.45
CA CYS A 96 -15.01 -10.07 -5.11
C CYS A 96 -16.22 -9.67 -4.27
N VAL A 97 -17.15 -8.90 -4.83
CA VAL A 97 -18.38 -8.47 -4.15
C VAL A 97 -19.26 -9.69 -3.80
N ALA A 98 -19.49 -10.58 -4.76
CA ALA A 98 -20.31 -11.77 -4.53
C ALA A 98 -19.70 -12.68 -3.45
N TRP A 99 -18.39 -12.90 -3.50
CA TRP A 99 -17.66 -13.69 -2.51
C TRP A 99 -17.74 -13.05 -1.12
N ALA A 100 -17.43 -11.75 -1.00
CA ALA A 100 -17.42 -11.07 0.30
C ALA A 100 -18.80 -11.07 0.96
N ARG A 101 -19.87 -10.84 0.20
CA ARG A 101 -21.26 -10.98 0.68
C ARG A 101 -21.58 -12.40 1.14
N GLY A 102 -21.11 -13.41 0.41
CA GLY A 102 -21.22 -14.80 0.80
C GLY A 102 -20.55 -15.09 2.14
N GLN A 103 -19.36 -14.55 2.38
CA GLN A 103 -18.67 -14.67 3.66
C GLN A 103 -19.45 -13.99 4.79
N VAL A 104 -20.01 -12.79 4.56
CA VAL A 104 -20.84 -12.09 5.55
C VAL A 104 -22.13 -12.86 5.86
N ALA A 105 -22.77 -13.44 4.85
CA ALA A 105 -23.94 -14.30 5.04
C ALA A 105 -23.63 -15.57 5.86
N GLN A 106 -22.37 -16.02 5.87
CA GLN A 106 -21.87 -17.12 6.70
C GLN A 106 -21.45 -16.66 8.12
N GLY A 107 -21.75 -15.42 8.49
CA GLY A 107 -21.44 -14.86 9.81
C GLY A 107 -20.01 -14.34 9.95
N ARG A 108 -19.22 -14.26 8.86
CA ARG A 108 -17.96 -13.52 8.90
C ARG A 108 -18.24 -12.02 8.90
N ARG A 109 -17.25 -11.24 9.32
CA ARG A 109 -17.28 -9.78 9.25
C ARG A 109 -15.98 -9.27 8.65
N PHE A 110 -16.07 -8.14 7.98
CA PHE A 110 -14.95 -7.35 7.53
C PHE A 110 -15.21 -5.91 7.97
N ASP A 111 -14.21 -5.28 8.54
CA ASP A 111 -14.28 -3.90 9.02
C ASP A 111 -13.54 -2.96 8.05
N ILE A 112 -12.62 -3.51 7.24
CA ILE A 112 -11.75 -2.76 6.33
C ILE A 112 -11.59 -3.53 5.02
N VAL A 113 -11.54 -2.83 3.89
CA VAL A 113 -11.19 -3.42 2.58
C VAL A 113 -10.11 -2.58 1.92
N LEU A 114 -8.98 -3.19 1.57
CA LEU A 114 -7.87 -2.51 0.88
C LEU A 114 -7.47 -3.25 -0.38
N GLY A 115 -7.26 -2.49 -1.46
CA GLY A 115 -6.54 -2.97 -2.64
C GLY A 115 -5.05 -2.66 -2.47
N LEU A 116 -4.21 -3.68 -2.59
CA LEU A 116 -2.77 -3.53 -2.39
C LEU A 116 -1.99 -3.26 -3.68
N ARG A 117 -2.65 -3.41 -4.84
CA ARG A 117 -2.06 -3.17 -6.17
C ARG A 117 -2.97 -2.31 -7.03
N PRO A 118 -2.46 -1.62 -8.08
CA PRO A 118 -3.29 -0.79 -8.95
C PRO A 118 -4.48 -1.54 -9.56
N GLU A 119 -4.28 -2.78 -10.00
CA GLU A 119 -5.32 -3.60 -10.64
C GLU A 119 -6.38 -4.13 -9.67
N THR A 120 -6.12 -4.10 -8.35
CA THR A 120 -7.10 -4.55 -7.33
C THR A 120 -7.96 -3.42 -6.77
N GLN A 121 -7.64 -2.16 -7.10
CA GLN A 121 -8.38 -0.98 -6.64
C GLN A 121 -9.87 -1.00 -7.02
N PRO A 122 -10.28 -1.37 -8.26
CA PRO A 122 -11.70 -1.42 -8.60
C PRO A 122 -12.46 -2.43 -7.73
N ALA A 123 -11.88 -3.62 -7.52
CA ALA A 123 -12.49 -4.66 -6.69
C ALA A 123 -12.58 -4.22 -5.23
N ALA A 124 -11.58 -3.52 -4.70
CA ALA A 124 -11.58 -3.03 -3.33
C ALA A 124 -12.68 -1.97 -3.12
N ALA A 125 -12.79 -1.00 -4.03
CA ALA A 125 -13.81 0.05 -3.96
C ALA A 125 -15.23 -0.51 -4.06
N GLU A 126 -15.49 -1.43 -5.01
CA GLU A 126 -16.81 -2.05 -5.15
C GLU A 126 -17.15 -2.95 -3.96
N THR A 127 -16.18 -3.69 -3.42
CA THR A 127 -16.38 -4.54 -2.24
C THR A 127 -16.66 -3.68 -1.00
N ALA A 128 -15.89 -2.62 -0.76
CA ALA A 128 -16.13 -1.69 0.35
C ALA A 128 -17.54 -1.09 0.27
N ALA A 129 -17.91 -0.56 -0.91
CA ALA A 129 -19.24 0.01 -1.14
C ALA A 129 -20.36 -1.03 -0.94
N ALA A 130 -20.18 -2.26 -1.43
CA ALA A 130 -21.16 -3.34 -1.32
C ALA A 130 -21.36 -3.85 0.11
N LEU A 131 -20.35 -3.67 0.98
CA LEU A 131 -20.39 -4.01 2.41
C LEU A 131 -20.76 -2.80 3.29
N GLY A 132 -20.91 -1.60 2.73
CA GLY A 132 -21.18 -0.38 3.49
C GLY A 132 -19.99 0.09 4.34
N LEU A 133 -18.76 -0.27 3.94
CA LEU A 133 -17.53 0.09 4.63
C LEU A 133 -16.93 1.37 4.05
N ARG A 134 -16.08 2.04 4.84
CA ARG A 134 -15.33 3.21 4.40
C ARG A 134 -14.38 2.84 3.26
N GLY A 135 -14.31 3.69 2.24
CA GLY A 135 -13.49 3.45 1.05
C GLY A 135 -13.68 4.56 0.02
N ASN A 136 -12.80 4.58 -1.00
CA ASN A 136 -13.02 5.46 -2.15
C ASN A 136 -14.21 4.98 -2.96
N ARG A 137 -15.00 5.91 -3.50
CA ARG A 137 -16.14 5.58 -4.34
C ARG A 137 -15.70 4.85 -5.62
N PRO A 138 -16.45 3.84 -6.11
CA PRO A 138 -16.08 3.09 -7.31
C PRO A 138 -15.88 3.95 -8.57
N ASP A 139 -16.71 4.98 -8.78
CA ASP A 139 -16.60 5.89 -9.92
C ASP A 139 -15.37 6.79 -9.85
N VAL A 140 -14.98 7.21 -8.64
CA VAL A 140 -13.74 7.96 -8.40
C VAL A 140 -12.53 7.07 -8.70
N VAL A 141 -12.50 5.83 -8.20
CA VAL A 141 -11.39 4.90 -8.47
C VAL A 141 -11.22 4.63 -9.96
N ARG A 142 -12.32 4.41 -10.69
CA ARG A 142 -12.29 4.27 -12.16
C ARG A 142 -11.72 5.51 -12.84
N THR A 143 -12.12 6.71 -12.39
CA THR A 143 -11.61 7.98 -12.90
C THR A 143 -10.10 8.11 -12.70
N VAL A 144 -9.58 7.78 -11.51
CA VAL A 144 -8.16 7.91 -11.19
C VAL A 144 -7.29 6.92 -11.96
N LEU A 145 -7.76 5.69 -12.15
CA LEU A 145 -7.02 4.66 -12.89
C LEU A 145 -6.94 4.93 -14.39
N ASP A 146 -7.97 5.55 -14.96
CA ASP A 146 -7.96 5.96 -16.36
C ASP A 146 -7.20 7.29 -16.52
N ALA A 147 -5.96 7.21 -17.01
CA ALA A 147 -5.08 8.38 -17.15
C ALA A 147 -5.68 9.50 -18.01
N GLY A 148 -6.55 9.18 -18.98
CA GLY A 148 -7.24 10.17 -19.80
C GLY A 148 -8.28 10.94 -19.00
N THR A 149 -9.17 10.21 -18.34
CA THR A 149 -10.28 10.74 -17.53
C THR A 149 -9.75 11.48 -16.31
N CYS A 150 -8.75 10.94 -15.62
CA CYS A 150 -8.06 11.60 -14.50
C CYS A 150 -7.48 12.96 -14.93
N ARG A 151 -6.78 12.99 -16.08
CA ARG A 151 -6.22 14.23 -16.62
C ARG A 151 -7.33 15.22 -16.99
N ALA A 152 -8.39 14.77 -17.65
CA ALA A 152 -9.52 15.63 -18.01
C ALA A 152 -10.20 16.23 -16.76
N ALA A 153 -10.42 15.43 -15.71
CA ALA A 153 -11.00 15.88 -14.45
C ALA A 153 -10.13 16.93 -13.75
N LEU A 154 -8.81 16.70 -13.66
CA LEU A 154 -7.88 17.68 -13.10
C LEU A 154 -7.80 18.95 -13.96
N ALA A 155 -7.88 18.85 -15.29
CA ALA A 155 -7.86 20.01 -16.17
C ALA A 155 -9.09 20.89 -15.96
N ALA A 156 -10.26 20.28 -15.80
CA ALA A 156 -11.52 20.97 -15.54
C ALA A 156 -11.49 21.76 -14.22
N GLU A 157 -10.72 21.28 -13.23
CA GLU A 157 -10.48 21.96 -11.95
C GLU A 157 -9.34 23.00 -12.01
N GLY A 158 -8.78 23.26 -13.20
CA GLY A 158 -7.78 24.29 -13.43
C GLY A 158 -6.35 23.91 -13.01
N PHE A 159 -6.05 22.61 -12.88
CA PHE A 159 -4.69 22.16 -12.61
C PHE A 159 -3.80 22.26 -13.86
N LEU A 160 -2.52 22.60 -13.66
CA LEU A 160 -1.50 22.49 -14.70
C LEU A 160 -1.10 21.02 -14.84
N LEU A 161 -1.15 20.48 -16.05
CA LEU A 161 -0.92 19.07 -16.33
C LEU A 161 0.22 18.89 -17.32
N ASP A 162 0.98 17.81 -17.14
CA ASP A 162 1.98 17.42 -18.13
C ASP A 162 1.29 16.87 -19.39
N THR A 163 1.72 17.35 -20.55
CA THR A 163 1.23 16.91 -21.85
C THR A 163 1.89 15.61 -22.30
N GLU A 164 3.04 15.27 -21.72
CA GLU A 164 3.75 14.02 -21.94
C GLU A 164 3.75 13.17 -20.65
N PRO A 165 3.86 11.82 -20.73
CA PRO A 165 4.12 11.02 -19.53
C PRO A 165 5.36 11.58 -18.83
N PRO A 166 5.40 11.64 -17.49
CA PRO A 166 6.45 12.36 -16.78
C PRO A 166 7.80 11.80 -17.21
N ALA A 167 8.55 12.60 -17.97
CA ALA A 167 9.95 12.33 -18.23
C ALA A 167 10.64 12.20 -16.87
N ALA A 168 11.52 11.21 -16.76
CA ALA A 168 12.29 10.96 -15.57
C ALA A 168 12.94 12.28 -15.06
N GLY A 169 13.02 12.49 -13.73
CA GLY A 169 13.43 13.78 -13.14
C GLY A 169 12.31 14.59 -12.46
N GLY A 170 11.24 13.92 -12.01
CA GLY A 170 10.09 14.55 -11.34
C GLY A 170 10.12 14.47 -9.80
N LEU A 171 8.99 14.80 -9.19
CA LEU A 171 8.72 14.66 -7.76
C LEU A 171 7.58 13.67 -7.54
N ALA A 172 7.61 12.94 -6.43
CA ALA A 172 6.50 12.12 -5.95
C ALA A 172 6.10 12.58 -4.55
N ALA A 173 4.91 13.15 -4.41
CA ALA A 173 4.31 13.43 -3.11
C ALA A 173 3.50 12.22 -2.65
N VAL A 174 3.87 11.65 -1.51
CA VAL A 174 3.25 10.47 -0.91
C VAL A 174 2.45 10.92 0.31
N GLY A 175 1.22 10.43 0.40
CA GLY A 175 0.35 10.77 1.51
C GLY A 175 -0.62 9.67 1.89
N VAL A 176 -1.35 9.96 2.97
CA VAL A 176 -2.43 9.13 3.50
C VAL A 176 -3.64 9.99 3.77
N PHE A 177 -4.82 9.42 3.64
CA PHE A 177 -6.03 10.02 4.19
C PHE A 177 -6.14 9.66 5.67
N ALA A 178 -6.39 10.67 6.51
CA ALA A 178 -6.58 10.53 7.95
C ALA A 178 -7.63 11.54 8.39
N ALA A 179 -8.64 11.09 9.16
CA ALA A 179 -9.78 11.89 9.57
C ALA A 179 -10.46 12.63 8.38
N GLY A 180 -10.57 11.94 7.24
CA GLY A 180 -11.19 12.46 6.02
C GLY A 180 -10.37 13.52 5.28
N ARG A 181 -9.10 13.72 5.63
CA ARG A 181 -8.23 14.75 5.02
C ARG A 181 -6.95 14.14 4.44
N PRO A 182 -6.47 14.63 3.28
CA PRO A 182 -5.20 14.17 2.72
C PRO A 182 -4.02 14.81 3.45
N HIS A 183 -3.06 14.00 3.88
CA HIS A 183 -1.81 14.42 4.53
C HIS A 183 -0.60 13.94 3.73
N ILE A 184 0.25 14.86 3.28
CA ILE A 184 1.52 14.50 2.64
C ILE A 184 2.57 14.21 3.71
N ALA A 185 3.16 13.02 3.64
CA ALA A 185 4.22 12.56 4.53
C ALA A 185 5.62 12.75 3.94
N LEU A 186 5.74 12.63 2.62
CA LEU A 186 7.03 12.68 1.95
C LEU A 186 6.88 13.32 0.58
N VAL A 187 7.85 14.15 0.19
CA VAL A 187 8.07 14.51 -1.21
C VAL A 187 9.43 13.97 -1.63
N ALA A 188 9.41 12.99 -2.52
CA ALA A 188 10.59 12.35 -3.07
C ALA A 188 10.98 12.98 -4.42
N ALA A 189 12.28 13.10 -4.68
CA ALA A 189 12.82 13.39 -5.99
C ALA A 189 13.06 12.08 -6.75
N LEU A 190 12.46 11.97 -7.93
CA LEU A 190 12.58 10.83 -8.83
C LEU A 190 13.69 11.11 -9.84
N PRO A 191 14.78 10.33 -9.85
CA PRO A 191 15.92 10.60 -10.71
C PRO A 191 15.61 10.39 -12.20
N ALA A 192 16.24 11.19 -13.05
CA ALA A 192 16.05 11.13 -14.49
C ALA A 192 16.73 9.91 -15.15
N ASP A 193 17.79 9.43 -14.53
CA ASP A 193 18.67 8.37 -14.99
C ASP A 193 18.39 7.01 -14.33
N GLY A 194 17.28 6.89 -13.60
CA GLY A 194 16.95 5.68 -12.84
C GLY A 194 17.83 5.47 -11.61
N GLY A 195 18.52 6.51 -11.12
CA GLY A 195 19.28 6.46 -9.88
C GLY A 195 18.45 6.21 -8.62
N ALA A 196 19.07 6.38 -7.45
CA ALA A 196 18.37 6.23 -6.18
C ALA A 196 17.40 7.39 -5.90
N VAL A 197 16.17 7.05 -5.52
CA VAL A 197 15.17 8.01 -5.03
C VAL A 197 15.65 8.66 -3.73
N ARG A 198 15.43 9.97 -3.58
CA ARG A 198 15.89 10.76 -2.41
C ARG A 198 14.80 11.71 -1.95
N THR A 199 14.88 12.19 -0.71
CA THR A 199 14.02 13.29 -0.26
C THR A 199 14.28 14.53 -1.10
N ALA A 200 13.22 15.20 -1.55
CA ALA A 200 13.35 16.38 -2.37
C ALA A 200 13.94 17.55 -1.57
N GLY A 201 14.99 18.19 -2.10
CA GLY A 201 15.63 19.37 -1.52
C GLY A 201 14.85 20.66 -1.74
N LEU A 202 13.58 20.69 -1.32
CA LEU A 202 12.68 21.83 -1.52
C LEU A 202 12.85 22.89 -0.42
N THR A 203 12.74 24.17 -0.80
CA THR A 203 12.53 25.25 0.17
C THR A 203 11.16 25.12 0.85
N ARG A 204 10.96 25.82 1.97
CA ARG A 204 9.67 25.84 2.67
C ARG A 204 8.50 26.27 1.80
N SER A 205 8.73 27.26 0.93
CA SER A 205 7.71 27.78 0.02
C SER A 205 7.33 26.76 -1.06
N GLU A 206 8.33 26.08 -1.63
CA GLU A 206 8.11 25.04 -2.63
C GLU A 206 7.44 23.81 -2.03
N TRP A 207 7.84 23.41 -0.82
CA TRP A 207 7.18 22.33 -0.07
C TRP A 207 5.70 22.64 0.13
N ALA A 208 5.36 23.84 0.62
CA ALA A 208 3.96 24.25 0.82
C ALA A 208 3.18 24.28 -0.51
N ALA A 209 3.79 24.75 -1.60
CA ALA A 209 3.17 24.76 -2.92
C ALA A 209 2.92 23.36 -3.46
N VAL A 210 3.91 22.46 -3.38
CA VAL A 210 3.82 21.07 -3.83
C VAL A 210 2.79 20.29 -3.03
N THR A 211 2.90 20.32 -1.70
CA THR A 211 2.00 19.56 -0.82
C THR A 211 0.58 20.09 -0.88
N GLY A 212 0.38 21.41 -0.87
CA GLY A 212 -0.95 22.02 -1.03
C GLY A 212 -1.59 21.66 -2.37
N ARG A 213 -0.81 21.65 -3.47
CA ARG A 213 -1.31 21.26 -4.79
C ARG A 213 -1.66 19.77 -4.84
N ALA A 214 -0.83 18.89 -4.29
CA ALA A 214 -1.08 17.45 -4.23
C ALA A 214 -2.34 17.13 -3.41
N CYS A 215 -2.48 17.69 -2.20
CA CYS A 215 -3.68 17.56 -1.36
C CYS A 215 -4.95 18.06 -2.07
N SER A 216 -4.87 19.21 -2.74
CA SER A 216 -5.99 19.75 -3.51
C SER A 216 -6.38 18.81 -4.66
N ALA A 217 -5.41 18.27 -5.40
CA ALA A 217 -5.67 17.37 -6.52
C ALA A 217 -6.44 16.11 -6.10
N VAL A 218 -5.97 15.41 -5.06
CA VAL A 218 -6.64 14.18 -4.60
C VAL A 218 -8.03 14.46 -4.04
N HIS A 219 -8.20 15.59 -3.33
CA HIS A 219 -9.50 15.98 -2.80
C HIS A 219 -10.48 16.37 -3.90
N ARG A 220 -10.04 17.11 -4.93
CA ARG A 220 -10.86 17.51 -6.08
C ARG A 220 -11.26 16.34 -6.97
N LEU A 221 -10.43 15.29 -7.02
CA LEU A 221 -10.80 14.03 -7.65
C LEU A 221 -11.85 13.24 -6.86
N GLY A 222 -12.13 13.62 -5.61
CA GLY A 222 -13.08 12.92 -4.74
C GLY A 222 -12.48 11.72 -4.02
N LEU A 223 -11.14 11.62 -3.92
CA LEU A 223 -10.51 10.63 -3.06
C LEU A 223 -10.66 11.05 -1.60
N GLU A 224 -10.93 10.07 -0.74
CA GLU A 224 -11.30 10.29 0.66
C GLU A 224 -10.68 9.27 1.63
N PHE A 225 -10.04 8.22 1.11
CA PHE A 225 -9.58 7.09 1.91
C PHE A 225 -8.31 6.45 1.35
N GLY A 226 -7.49 5.88 2.24
CA GLY A 226 -6.33 5.07 1.89
C GLY A 226 -5.04 5.87 1.68
N VAL A 227 -4.02 5.17 1.17
CA VAL A 227 -2.75 5.75 0.76
C VAL A 227 -2.86 6.35 -0.64
N PHE A 228 -2.03 7.34 -0.94
CA PHE A 228 -1.98 7.91 -2.29
C PHE A 228 -0.58 8.43 -2.65
N ARG A 229 -0.33 8.53 -3.96
CA ARG A 229 0.84 9.19 -4.52
C ARG A 229 0.41 10.15 -5.62
N VAL A 230 1.03 11.32 -5.65
CA VAL A 230 0.91 12.29 -6.75
C VAL A 230 2.30 12.50 -7.36
N ASP A 231 2.44 12.14 -8.64
CA ASP A 231 3.63 12.45 -9.42
C ASP A 231 3.48 13.87 -9.99
N LEU A 232 4.50 14.71 -9.82
CA LEU A 232 4.45 16.15 -10.10
C LEU A 232 5.81 16.73 -10.49
N ARG A 233 5.82 17.95 -11.01
CA ARG A 233 7.05 18.70 -11.33
C ARG A 233 6.91 20.14 -10.87
N LEU A 234 8.01 20.71 -10.39
CA LEU A 234 8.10 22.14 -10.13
C LEU A 234 8.65 22.84 -11.38
N THR A 235 7.97 23.88 -11.84
CA THR A 235 8.36 24.67 -13.02
C THR A 235 8.29 26.16 -12.70
N GLY A 236 8.84 27.01 -13.58
CA GLY A 236 8.68 28.47 -13.46
C GLY A 236 7.23 28.96 -13.54
N ARG A 237 6.28 28.11 -14.00
CA ARG A 237 4.84 28.41 -14.04
C ARG A 237 4.07 27.88 -12.82
N GLY A 238 4.76 27.17 -11.92
CA GLY A 238 4.17 26.52 -10.76
C GLY A 238 4.26 24.99 -10.82
N VAL A 239 3.43 24.34 -10.00
CA VAL A 239 3.38 22.88 -9.86
C VAL A 239 2.53 22.26 -10.97
N VAL A 240 3.15 21.38 -11.74
CA VAL A 240 2.52 20.61 -12.82
C VAL A 240 2.27 19.19 -12.33
N LEU A 241 1.06 18.65 -12.52
CA LEU A 241 0.71 17.29 -12.14
C LEU A 241 0.94 16.31 -13.30
N GLY A 242 1.50 15.15 -12.98
CA GLY A 242 1.72 14.04 -13.91
C GLY A 242 0.71 12.91 -13.73
N SER A 243 0.65 12.31 -12.54
CA SER A 243 -0.30 11.22 -12.25
C SER A 243 -0.75 11.21 -10.80
N VAL A 244 -1.94 10.66 -10.55
CA VAL A 244 -2.47 10.38 -9.20
C VAL A 244 -2.69 8.89 -9.09
N ARG A 245 -2.26 8.28 -7.99
CA ARG A 245 -2.37 6.85 -7.71
C ARG A 245 -2.91 6.62 -6.31
N THR A 246 -3.71 5.58 -6.13
CA THR A 246 -4.25 5.12 -4.84
C THR A 246 -3.42 4.00 -4.21
N THR A 247 -2.19 3.82 -4.72
CA THR A 247 -1.16 2.96 -4.12
C THR A 247 0.11 3.78 -3.95
N LEU A 248 0.97 3.35 -3.03
CA LEU A 248 2.27 4.01 -2.84
C LEU A 248 3.12 3.87 -4.10
N GLY A 249 3.29 2.65 -4.62
CA GLY A 249 4.01 2.34 -5.86
C GLY A 249 5.48 2.84 -5.89
N HIS A 250 6.32 2.21 -6.72
CA HIS A 250 7.76 2.50 -6.89
C HIS A 250 8.64 2.13 -5.67
N ASP A 251 9.56 1.18 -5.86
CA ASP A 251 10.34 0.57 -4.77
C ASP A 251 11.15 1.59 -3.98
N GLY A 252 11.82 2.49 -4.70
CA GLY A 252 12.61 3.56 -4.11
C GLY A 252 11.80 4.54 -3.25
N VAL A 253 10.51 4.74 -3.55
CA VAL A 253 9.65 5.66 -2.78
C VAL A 253 9.21 5.00 -1.48
N SER A 254 8.73 3.75 -1.54
CA SER A 254 8.37 2.97 -0.35
C SER A 254 9.57 2.77 0.59
N ALA A 255 10.75 2.47 0.05
CA ALA A 255 11.99 2.34 0.82
C ALA A 255 12.42 3.67 1.45
N LEU A 256 12.32 4.78 0.71
CA LEU A 256 12.62 6.10 1.24
C LEU A 256 11.64 6.50 2.35
N LEU A 257 10.35 6.20 2.21
CA LEU A 257 9.35 6.52 3.23
C LEU A 257 9.70 5.89 4.59
N ARG A 258 10.05 4.60 4.59
CA ARG A 258 10.47 3.88 5.81
C ARG A 258 11.70 4.46 6.49
N THR A 259 12.63 5.01 5.71
CA THR A 259 13.90 5.54 6.25
C THR A 259 13.83 7.03 6.61
N ALA A 260 13.11 7.82 5.81
CA ALA A 260 12.97 9.27 6.01
C ALA A 260 11.87 9.63 7.03
N VAL A 261 10.85 8.78 7.16
CA VAL A 261 9.71 8.99 8.05
C VAL A 261 9.44 7.71 8.85
N PRO A 262 10.40 7.22 9.65
CA PRO A 262 10.33 5.89 10.29
C PRO A 262 9.20 5.75 11.32
N TRP A 263 8.61 6.87 11.75
CA TRP A 263 7.48 6.88 12.68
C TRP A 263 6.13 6.74 11.97
N LEU A 264 6.07 6.84 10.64
CA LEU A 264 4.83 6.72 9.89
C LEU A 264 4.67 5.31 9.34
N GLU A 265 3.59 4.66 9.77
CA GLU A 265 3.05 3.43 9.22
C GLU A 265 1.85 3.80 8.32
N PRO A 266 2.02 3.87 6.98
CA PRO A 266 0.99 4.41 6.10
C PRO A 266 -0.31 3.60 6.12
N TYR A 267 -0.21 2.27 6.17
CA TYR A 267 -1.37 1.39 6.30
C TYR A 267 -1.89 1.38 7.74
N GLY A 268 -1.03 1.50 8.75
CA GLY A 268 -1.42 1.70 10.15
C GLY A 268 -2.35 2.90 10.32
N ALA A 269 -1.96 4.05 9.73
CA ALA A 269 -2.81 5.25 9.71
C ALA A 269 -4.15 5.02 8.97
N VAL A 270 -4.16 4.22 7.91
CA VAL A 270 -5.40 3.86 7.18
C VAL A 270 -6.28 2.91 7.99
N TYR A 271 -5.69 1.98 8.74
CA TYR A 271 -6.44 1.10 9.64
C TYR A 271 -7.07 1.91 10.78
N ASP A 272 -6.31 2.82 11.39
CA ASP A 272 -6.86 3.70 12.42
C ASP A 272 -7.96 4.61 11.89
N ASP A 273 -7.84 5.12 10.65
CA ASP A 273 -8.89 5.92 9.99
C ASP A 273 -10.14 5.11 9.64
N ALA A 274 -9.99 3.86 9.22
CA ALA A 274 -11.12 2.97 8.99
C ALA A 274 -11.86 2.58 10.28
N LEU A 275 -11.14 2.55 11.41
CA LEU A 275 -11.66 2.13 12.72
C LEU A 275 -12.01 3.30 13.65
N ASP A 276 -12.01 4.53 13.13
CA ASP A 276 -12.24 5.77 13.88
C ASP A 276 -11.33 5.93 15.11
N ARG A 277 -10.09 5.42 15.02
CA ARG A 277 -9.04 5.53 16.04
C ARG A 277 -8.08 6.69 15.78
N THR A 278 -8.23 7.39 14.66
CA THR A 278 -7.28 8.41 14.22
C THR A 278 -7.18 9.58 15.19
N GLY A 279 -6.01 9.74 15.80
CA GLY A 279 -5.56 11.02 16.35
C GLY A 279 -5.04 11.96 15.26
N PRO A 280 -4.89 13.27 15.53
CA PRO A 280 -4.29 14.18 14.57
C PRO A 280 -2.86 13.75 14.21
N LEU A 281 -2.59 13.51 12.92
CA LEU A 281 -1.24 13.23 12.45
C LEU A 281 -0.31 14.41 12.78
N PRO A 282 0.92 14.15 13.27
CA PRO A 282 1.85 15.22 13.57
C PRO A 282 2.18 16.00 12.31
N VAL A 283 2.12 17.33 12.40
CA VAL A 283 2.55 18.21 11.30
C VAL A 283 4.06 18.07 11.17
N LEU A 284 4.50 17.54 10.04
CA LEU A 284 5.92 17.40 9.72
C LEU A 284 6.62 18.76 9.82
N PRO A 285 7.71 18.90 10.61
CA PRO A 285 8.59 20.04 10.48
C PRO A 285 9.19 20.00 9.06
N VAL A 286 9.07 21.12 8.34
CA VAL A 286 9.69 21.30 7.02
C VAL A 286 11.17 20.96 7.14
N ASN A 287 11.65 20.00 6.33
CA ASN A 287 13.00 19.44 6.37
C ASN A 287 14.05 20.53 6.68
N ARG A 288 14.71 20.40 7.84
CA ARG A 288 16.06 20.93 7.99
C ARG A 288 16.95 20.15 7.01
N PRO A 289 17.85 20.80 6.24
CA PRO A 289 18.90 20.05 5.57
C PRO A 289 19.62 19.20 6.62
N ALA A 290 19.92 17.94 6.27
CA ALA A 290 20.78 17.11 7.10
C ALA A 290 22.06 17.90 7.41
N ALA A 291 22.34 18.16 8.68
CA ALA A 291 23.62 18.74 9.06
C ALA A 291 24.72 17.78 8.56
N PRO A 292 25.84 18.28 8.02
CA PRO A 292 27.01 17.43 7.82
C PRO A 292 27.36 16.83 9.19
N GLY A 293 27.26 15.51 9.31
CA GLY A 293 27.44 14.84 10.58
C GLY A 293 28.84 15.11 11.14
N PRO A 294 28.99 15.50 12.42
CA PRO A 294 30.25 15.32 13.10
C PRO A 294 30.51 13.81 13.21
N GLY A 295 31.77 13.42 12.98
CA GLY A 295 32.20 12.04 12.85
C GLY A 295 31.67 11.11 13.94
N SER A 296 31.36 9.89 13.48
CA SER A 296 31.22 8.64 14.23
C SER A 296 31.29 8.75 15.76
N ALA A 297 30.12 8.79 16.40
CA ALA A 297 29.96 8.31 17.77
C ALA A 297 28.74 7.38 17.76
N ALA A 298 28.99 6.10 18.05
CA ALA A 298 28.01 5.02 17.99
C ALA A 298 26.85 5.28 18.96
N VAL A 299 25.64 5.37 18.41
CA VAL A 299 24.40 5.25 19.18
C VAL A 299 24.12 3.76 19.36
N PRO A 300 23.84 3.26 20.57
CA PRO A 300 23.54 1.85 20.78
C PRO A 300 22.24 1.48 20.05
N ALA A 301 22.32 0.47 19.19
CA ALA A 301 21.19 -0.06 18.46
C ALA A 301 20.12 -0.62 19.43
N PRO A 302 18.82 -0.45 19.14
CA PRO A 302 17.79 -1.25 19.81
C PRO A 302 18.04 -2.75 19.50
N PRO A 303 17.60 -3.68 20.36
CA PRO A 303 17.87 -5.10 20.16
C PRO A 303 17.18 -5.58 18.89
N LEU A 304 17.95 -5.63 17.80
CA LEU A 304 17.62 -6.38 16.61
C LEU A 304 17.50 -7.85 17.04
N LEU A 305 16.30 -8.39 16.88
CA LEU A 305 16.09 -9.83 16.82
C LEU A 305 16.98 -10.35 15.68
N ARG A 306 18.13 -10.94 16.02
CA ARG A 306 18.93 -11.73 15.06
C ARG A 306 18.07 -12.94 14.69
N LEU A 307 17.45 -12.90 13.52
CA LEU A 307 17.01 -14.10 12.83
C LEU A 307 18.23 -15.00 12.65
N ALA A 308 18.17 -16.18 13.25
CA ALA A 308 19.22 -17.17 13.29
C ALA A 308 19.74 -17.49 11.89
N GLY A 309 21.07 -17.53 11.76
CA GLY A 309 21.74 -18.12 10.62
C GLY A 309 21.69 -19.64 10.65
N ASP A 310 22.06 -20.22 9.51
CA ASP A 310 22.43 -21.60 9.18
C ASP A 310 22.00 -22.78 10.09
N PRO A 311 21.47 -23.88 9.53
CA PRO A 311 20.92 -25.01 10.29
C PRO A 311 21.94 -25.97 10.94
N ASP A 312 23.21 -25.57 11.14
CA ASP A 312 24.25 -26.45 11.69
C ASP A 312 24.62 -26.20 13.17
N ASP A 313 24.04 -25.20 13.84
CA ASP A 313 24.31 -24.89 15.26
C ASP A 313 23.12 -25.20 16.21
N ALA A 314 22.34 -26.24 15.91
CA ALA A 314 21.31 -26.76 16.81
C ALA A 314 21.90 -27.77 17.82
N ALA A 315 22.83 -27.31 18.66
CA ALA A 315 23.32 -28.06 19.80
C ALA A 315 23.82 -27.10 20.88
N ASP A 316 22.90 -26.37 21.50
CA ASP A 316 22.94 -26.00 22.93
C ASP A 316 21.81 -25.01 23.22
N GLU A 317 20.70 -25.52 23.78
CA GLU A 317 19.65 -24.69 24.40
C GLU A 317 20.19 -23.96 25.64
N PRO A 318 19.64 -22.78 25.94
CA PRO A 318 19.11 -22.61 27.29
C PRO A 318 17.66 -22.10 27.31
N HIS A 319 16.88 -22.80 28.12
CA HIS A 319 15.48 -22.56 28.46
C HIS A 319 15.19 -21.11 28.88
N LEU A 320 14.16 -20.50 28.26
CA LEU A 320 13.55 -19.26 28.74
C LEU A 320 12.12 -19.52 29.21
N TRP A 321 11.95 -19.34 30.51
CA TRP A 321 10.73 -19.45 31.30
C TRP A 321 9.65 -18.48 30.82
N ARG A 322 8.40 -18.97 30.77
CA ARG A 322 7.19 -18.15 30.73
C ARG A 322 6.85 -17.72 32.16
N GLY A 323 6.79 -16.41 32.40
CA GLY A 323 6.18 -15.83 33.59
C GLY A 323 4.87 -15.15 33.22
N ILE A 324 3.77 -15.75 33.63
CA ILE A 324 2.49 -15.06 33.91
C ILE A 324 2.45 -14.96 35.43
N ASP A 325 2.41 -13.73 35.93
CA ASP A 325 1.66 -13.26 37.10
C ASP A 325 1.33 -11.79 36.86
#